data_AF-A0A453FJT3-F1
#
_entry.id   AF-A0A453FJT3-F1
#
_cell.length_a   1.000
_cell.length_b   1.000
_cell.length_c   1.000
_cell.angle_alpha   90.00
_cell.angle_beta   90.00
_cell.angle_gamma   90.00
#
_symmetry.space_group_name_H-M   'P 1'
#
loop_
_entity.id
_entity.type
_entity.pdbx_description
1 polymer ?
#
loop_
_entity_poly.entity_id
_entity_poly.type
_entity_poly.pdbx_seq_one_letter_code
_entity_poly.pdbx_strand_id
1 'polypeptide(L)'
;MVSAVLVSLIESTASYSAAARLASATPPPAHILSRGIGWQGIGILLCGLFGTGTGSTVSVENVGLLGSTRIGSRRVIQICAGFMIFFSMLGKFGALFASIPFTIFAAVYCVLFGLVAAVGLSFLQFTNMNSMRNLFIVGVSIFLGLSVPEYFFRYSMAAQRGPAHTKAGWFNDYINTIFSSPPTVGLMVAVFLDNTLEVKDAGRDRGMPWWVPFRSFKGDSRNEEFYSLPFNLNRFFPPS
;
A
#
# COMPACT_ATOMS: atom_id res chain seq x y z
N MET A 1 -17.41 5.06 2.83
CA MET A 1 -17.01 3.94 1.94
C MET A 1 -16.13 4.41 0.80
N VAL A 2 -16.57 5.35 -0.06
CA VAL A 2 -15.72 5.84 -1.17
C VAL A 2 -14.39 6.44 -0.70
N SER A 3 -14.40 7.18 0.41
CA SER A 3 -13.20 7.71 1.05
C SER A 3 -12.18 6.65 1.48
N ALA A 4 -12.66 5.51 2.00
CA ALA A 4 -11.80 4.38 2.40
C ALA A 4 -11.21 3.67 1.18
N VAL A 5 -11.95 3.58 0.07
CA VAL A 5 -11.43 3.07 -1.20
C VAL A 5 -10.31 3.97 -1.72
N LEU A 6 -10.47 5.29 -1.68
CA LEU A 6 -9.41 6.22 -2.08
C LEU A 6 -8.13 6.04 -1.25
N VAL A 7 -8.26 5.91 0.07
CA VAL A 7 -7.13 5.60 0.96
C VAL A 7 -6.47 4.27 0.58
N SER A 8 -7.27 3.23 0.36
CA SER A 8 -6.77 1.90 -0.05
C SER A 8 -6.05 1.94 -1.40
N LEU A 9 -6.49 2.77 -2.36
CA LEU A 9 -5.83 2.93 -3.65
C LEU A 9 -4.43 3.55 -3.50
N ILE A 10 -4.30 4.56 -2.63
CA ILE A 10 -3.02 5.23 -2.34
C ILE A 10 -2.06 4.22 -1.71
N GLU A 11 -2.51 3.50 -0.68
CA GLU A 11 -1.72 2.48 0.02
C GLU A 11 -1.31 1.32 -0.89
N SER A 12 -2.24 0.86 -1.74
CA SER A 12 -2.00 -0.24 -2.68
C SER A 12 -0.97 0.16 -3.75
N THR A 13 -1.01 1.41 -4.21
CA THR A 13 -0.02 1.94 -5.17
C THR A 13 1.41 1.89 -4.62
N ALA A 14 1.58 2.33 -3.37
CA ALA A 14 2.86 2.25 -2.68
C ALA A 14 3.30 0.78 -2.50
N SER A 15 2.36 -0.09 -2.15
CA SER A 15 2.60 -1.52 -1.93
C SER A 15 3.03 -2.25 -3.21
N TYR A 16 2.46 -1.93 -4.37
CA TYR A 16 2.90 -2.49 -5.66
C TYR A 16 4.33 -2.10 -6.00
N SER A 17 4.69 -0.84 -5.74
CA SER A 17 6.05 -0.33 -5.97
C SER A 17 7.04 -0.99 -5.01
N ALA A 18 6.64 -1.21 -3.75
CA ALA A 18 7.41 -1.93 -2.75
C ALA A 18 7.62 -3.41 -3.11
N ALA A 19 6.55 -4.08 -3.54
CA ALA A 19 6.57 -5.48 -3.96
C ALA A 19 7.50 -5.71 -5.15
N ALA A 20 7.44 -4.83 -6.16
CA ALA A 20 8.31 -4.95 -7.33
C ALA A 20 9.79 -4.88 -6.95
N ARG A 21 10.17 -3.94 -6.08
CA ARG A 21 11.55 -3.82 -5.61
C ARG A 21 12.00 -5.05 -4.82
N LEU A 22 11.16 -5.53 -3.89
CA LEU A 22 11.52 -6.68 -3.06
C LEU A 22 11.53 -8.01 -3.82
N ALA A 23 10.73 -8.13 -4.88
CA ALA A 23 10.78 -9.24 -5.82
C ALA A 23 11.97 -9.16 -6.80
N SER A 24 12.79 -8.10 -6.73
CA SER A 24 13.82 -7.79 -7.74
C SER A 24 13.24 -7.69 -9.16
N ALA A 25 11.98 -7.27 -9.27
CA ALA A 25 11.31 -7.00 -10.52
C ALA A 25 11.67 -5.60 -11.03
N THR A 26 11.46 -5.36 -12.32
CA THR A 26 11.50 -4.00 -12.85
C THR A 26 10.38 -3.16 -12.27
N PRO A 27 10.52 -1.82 -12.19
CA PRO A 27 9.46 -0.99 -11.63
C PRO A 27 8.17 -1.12 -12.44
N PRO A 28 6.98 -1.21 -11.81
CA PRO A 28 5.74 -1.44 -12.54
C PRO A 28 5.37 -0.18 -13.34
N PRO A 29 5.15 -0.26 -14.66
CA PRO A 29 4.66 0.85 -15.44
C PRO A 29 3.18 1.15 -15.10
N ALA A 30 2.72 2.34 -15.48
CA ALA A 30 1.38 2.84 -15.14
C ALA A 30 0.25 1.90 -15.59
N HIS A 31 0.38 1.24 -16.75
CA HIS A 31 -0.64 0.32 -17.24
C HIS A 31 -0.76 -0.96 -16.39
N ILE A 32 0.36 -1.46 -15.83
CA ILE A 32 0.35 -2.61 -14.92
C ILE A 32 -0.26 -2.23 -13.57
N LEU A 33 0.08 -1.03 -13.08
CA LEU A 33 -0.50 -0.50 -11.85
C LEU A 33 -2.03 -0.33 -11.99
N SER A 34 -2.49 0.25 -13.09
CA SER A 34 -3.92 0.42 -13.39
C SER A 34 -4.63 -0.93 -13.49
N ARG A 35 -4.00 -1.94 -14.09
CA ARG A 35 -4.56 -3.31 -14.15
C ARG A 35 -4.65 -3.96 -12.77
N GLY A 36 -3.61 -3.81 -11.94
CA GLY A 36 -3.60 -4.32 -10.56
C GLY A 36 -4.72 -3.71 -9.72
N ILE A 37 -4.85 -2.38 -9.78
CA ILE A 37 -5.93 -1.62 -9.13
C ILE A 37 -7.31 -2.06 -9.66
N GLY A 38 -7.45 -2.27 -10.97
CA GLY A 38 -8.68 -2.78 -11.56
C GLY A 38 -9.08 -4.14 -10.98
N TRP A 39 -8.12 -5.06 -10.83
CA TRP A 39 -8.37 -6.38 -10.24
C TRP A 39 -8.70 -6.31 -8.75
N GLN A 40 -8.08 -5.39 -8.02
CA GLN A 40 -8.44 -5.09 -6.63
C GLN A 40 -9.89 -4.59 -6.52
N GLY A 41 -10.32 -3.72 -7.43
CA GLY A 41 -11.71 -3.25 -7.51
C GLY A 41 -12.72 -4.40 -7.71
N ILE A 42 -12.42 -5.34 -8.60
CA ILE A 42 -13.23 -6.55 -8.79
C ILE A 42 -13.28 -7.40 -7.52
N GLY A 43 -12.14 -7.55 -6.83
CA GLY A 43 -12.08 -8.23 -5.54
C GLY A 43 -12.97 -7.58 -4.49
N ILE A 44 -12.94 -6.24 -4.38
CA ILE A 44 -13.81 -5.48 -3.47
C ILE A 44 -15.29 -5.66 -3.83
N LEU A 45 -15.64 -5.68 -5.12
CA LEU A 45 -17.00 -5.95 -5.57
C LEU A 45 -17.48 -7.34 -5.15
N LEU A 46 -16.62 -8.36 -5.29
CA LEU A 46 -16.92 -9.72 -4.82
C LEU A 46 -17.06 -9.76 -3.30
N CYS A 47 -16.21 -9.08 -2.54
CA CYS A 47 -16.36 -8.96 -1.08
C CYS A 47 -17.72 -8.33 -0.69
N GLY A 48 -18.15 -7.30 -1.43
CA GLY A 48 -19.47 -6.69 -1.25
C GLY A 48 -20.61 -7.66 -1.56
N LEU A 49 -20.51 -8.41 -2.66
CA LEU A 49 -21.52 -9.38 -3.09
C LEU A 49 -21.67 -10.55 -2.10
N PHE A 50 -20.55 -11.07 -1.58
CA PHE A 50 -20.53 -12.16 -0.61
C PHE A 50 -20.68 -11.70 0.85
N GLY A 51 -20.92 -10.39 1.09
CA GLY A 51 -21.29 -9.86 2.39
C GLY A 51 -20.15 -9.83 3.42
N THR A 52 -18.88 -9.73 2.98
CA THR A 52 -17.72 -9.76 3.88
C THR A 52 -17.65 -8.52 4.80
N GLY A 53 -18.40 -7.46 4.50
CA GLY A 53 -18.53 -6.25 5.32
C GLY A 53 -17.29 -5.35 5.36
N THR A 54 -16.14 -5.86 4.89
CA THR A 54 -14.86 -5.17 4.79
C THR A 54 -14.36 -5.16 3.34
N GLY A 55 -13.56 -4.15 2.98
CA GLY A 55 -12.92 -4.06 1.67
C GLY A 55 -11.60 -4.83 1.61
N SER A 56 -11.26 -5.34 0.44
CA SER A 56 -9.95 -5.98 0.19
C SER A 56 -8.91 -4.95 -0.27
N THR A 57 -7.69 -5.05 0.24
CA THR A 57 -6.55 -4.20 -0.13
C THR A 57 -5.28 -5.04 -0.32
N VAL A 58 -4.25 -4.47 -0.93
CA VAL A 58 -2.94 -5.13 -1.02
C VAL A 58 -2.37 -5.29 0.39
N SER A 59 -2.02 -6.53 0.77
CA SER A 59 -1.42 -6.80 2.07
C SER A 59 0.03 -6.34 2.11
N VAL A 60 0.32 -5.31 2.90
CA VAL A 60 1.67 -4.79 3.11
C VAL A 60 2.56 -5.81 3.86
N GLU A 61 1.95 -6.64 4.70
CA GLU A 61 2.63 -7.74 5.41
C GLU A 61 3.19 -8.78 4.44
N ASN A 62 2.41 -9.17 3.43
CA ASN A 62 2.86 -10.10 2.40
C ASN A 62 4.01 -9.50 1.57
N VAL A 63 3.99 -8.18 1.35
CA VAL A 63 5.10 -7.47 0.71
C VAL A 63 6.35 -7.50 1.61
N GLY A 64 6.20 -7.29 2.92
CA GLY A 64 7.31 -7.46 3.87
C GLY A 64 7.89 -8.89 3.87
N LEU A 65 7.00 -9.89 3.92
CA LEU A 65 7.38 -11.31 3.89
C LEU A 65 8.11 -11.70 2.60
N LEU A 66 7.70 -11.14 1.46
CA LEU A 66 8.40 -11.28 0.18
C LEU A 66 9.85 -10.77 0.27
N GLY A 67 10.07 -9.63 0.93
CA GLY A 67 11.43 -9.10 1.15
C GLY A 67 12.31 -9.98 2.03
N SER A 68 11.72 -10.65 3.02
CA SER A 68 12.45 -11.57 3.91
C SER A 68 12.72 -12.93 3.25
N THR A 69 11.71 -13.54 2.63
CA THR A 69 11.80 -14.87 2.02
C THR A 69 12.50 -14.86 0.68
N ARG A 70 12.53 -13.72 -0.02
CA ARG A 70 13.05 -13.56 -1.40
C ARG A 70 12.37 -14.47 -2.42
N ILE A 71 11.14 -14.91 -2.16
CA ILE A 71 10.37 -15.79 -3.06
C ILE A 71 9.28 -14.97 -3.75
N GLY A 72 9.59 -14.42 -4.92
CA GLY A 72 8.66 -13.66 -5.78
C GLY A 72 7.81 -14.51 -6.74
N SER A 73 7.66 -15.81 -6.47
CA SER A 73 6.98 -16.73 -7.40
C SER A 73 5.47 -16.62 -7.34
N ARG A 74 4.82 -16.39 -8.49
CA ARG A 74 3.35 -16.33 -8.62
C ARG A 74 2.65 -17.63 -8.21
N ARG A 75 3.31 -18.77 -8.39
CA ARG A 75 2.76 -20.09 -8.05
C ARG A 75 2.51 -20.23 -6.55
N VAL A 76 3.36 -19.62 -5.72
CA VAL A 76 3.20 -19.64 -4.26
C VAL A 76 1.89 -18.94 -3.87
N ILE A 77 1.64 -17.75 -4.43
CA ILE A 77 0.41 -17.00 -4.16
C ILE A 77 -0.84 -17.77 -4.66
N GLN A 78 -0.77 -18.42 -5.82
CA GLN A 78 -1.86 -19.24 -6.35
C GLN A 78 -2.19 -20.44 -5.45
N ILE A 79 -1.16 -21.15 -4.97
CA ILE A 79 -1.32 -22.27 -4.04
C ILE A 79 -1.89 -21.78 -2.71
N CYS A 80 -1.39 -20.66 -2.17
CA CYS A 80 -1.92 -20.04 -0.96
C CYS A 80 -3.40 -19.67 -1.11
N ALA A 81 -3.81 -19.09 -2.24
CA ALA A 81 -5.22 -18.77 -2.51
C ALA A 81 -6.10 -20.04 -2.54
N GLY A 82 -5.60 -21.14 -3.13
CA GLY A 82 -6.28 -22.43 -3.10
C GLY A 82 -6.47 -22.97 -1.68
N PHE A 83 -5.44 -22.89 -0.84
CA PHE A 83 -5.53 -23.27 0.58
C PHE A 83 -6.51 -22.38 1.37
N MET A 84 -6.52 -21.07 1.11
CA MET A 84 -7.45 -20.15 1.77
C MET A 84 -8.91 -20.51 1.43
N ILE A 85 -9.22 -20.78 0.16
CA ILE A 85 -10.55 -21.22 -0.26
C ILE A 85 -10.91 -22.56 0.40
N PHE A 86 -9.96 -23.51 0.40
CA PHE A 86 -10.16 -24.82 1.01
C PHE A 86 -10.45 -24.74 2.52
N PHE A 87 -9.66 -23.99 3.29
CA PHE A 87 -9.87 -23.83 4.72
C PHE A 87 -11.11 -23.00 5.04
N SER A 88 -11.49 -22.04 4.19
CA SER A 88 -12.73 -21.27 4.36
C SER A 88 -13.99 -22.14 4.24
N MET A 89 -13.96 -23.24 3.49
CA MET A 89 -15.12 -24.16 3.39
C MET A 89 -15.30 -25.02 4.65
N LEU A 90 -14.25 -25.20 5.44
CA LEU A 90 -14.25 -26.08 6.61
C LEU A 90 -14.37 -25.25 7.89
N GLY A 91 -15.60 -25.00 8.34
CA GLY A 91 -15.89 -24.16 9.52
C GLY A 91 -15.17 -24.57 10.82
N LYS A 92 -14.74 -25.84 10.95
CA LYS A 92 -13.91 -26.30 12.08
C LYS A 92 -12.54 -25.62 12.14
N PHE A 93 -11.91 -25.39 10.99
CA PHE A 93 -10.66 -24.62 10.95
C PHE A 93 -10.91 -23.15 11.27
N GLY A 94 -12.06 -22.60 10.84
CA GLY A 94 -12.49 -21.26 11.26
C GLY A 94 -12.61 -21.13 12.78
N ALA A 95 -13.21 -22.12 13.45
CA ALA A 95 -13.30 -22.15 14.91
C ALA A 95 -11.92 -22.27 15.58
N LEU A 96 -11.00 -23.05 15.01
CA LEU A 96 -9.62 -23.13 15.49
C LEU A 96 -8.92 -21.78 15.40
N PHE A 97 -9.02 -21.07 14.27
CA PHE A 97 -8.42 -19.74 14.13
C PHE A 97 -9.05 -18.71 15.08
N ALA A 98 -10.37 -18.79 15.31
CA ALA A 98 -11.05 -17.95 16.28
C ALA A 98 -10.65 -18.22 17.75
N SER A 99 -10.12 -19.41 18.04
CA SER A 99 -9.65 -19.78 19.38
C SER A 99 -8.27 -19.20 19.73
N ILE A 100 -7.55 -18.64 18.75
CA ILE A 100 -6.22 -18.07 18.96
C ILE A 100 -6.34 -16.76 19.77
N PRO A 101 -5.63 -16.61 20.90
CA PRO A 101 -5.66 -15.39 21.70
C PRO A 101 -5.22 -14.14 20.93
N PHE A 102 -5.92 -13.02 21.16
CA PHE A 102 -5.57 -11.72 20.57
C PHE A 102 -4.15 -11.25 20.91
N THR A 103 -3.60 -11.67 22.06
CA THR A 103 -2.24 -11.34 22.47
C THR A 103 -1.19 -11.93 21.53
N ILE A 104 -1.42 -13.14 21.01
CA ILE A 104 -0.52 -13.79 20.04
C ILE A 104 -0.56 -13.03 18.71
N PHE A 105 -1.77 -12.68 18.25
CA PHE A 105 -1.92 -11.86 17.04
C PHE A 105 -1.17 -10.53 17.17
N ALA A 106 -1.38 -9.79 18.27
CA ALA A 106 -0.70 -8.52 18.51
C ALA A 106 0.83 -8.67 18.50
N ALA A 107 1.37 -9.73 19.10
CA ALA A 107 2.81 -10.00 19.11
C ALA A 107 3.37 -10.26 17.70
N VAL A 108 2.67 -11.06 16.89
CA VAL A 108 3.06 -11.32 15.50
C VAL A 108 3.01 -10.05 14.65
N TYR A 109 1.95 -9.25 14.79
CA TYR A 109 1.80 -7.97 14.07
C TYR A 109 2.87 -6.96 14.47
N CYS A 110 3.32 -6.93 15.72
CA CYS A 110 4.41 -6.06 16.17
C CYS A 110 5.70 -6.31 15.36
N VAL A 111 6.05 -7.58 15.13
CA VAL A 111 7.22 -7.96 14.32
C VAL A 111 7.00 -7.65 12.84
N LEU A 112 5.84 -8.00 12.30
CA LEU A 112 5.53 -7.78 10.87
C LEU A 112 5.52 -6.30 10.51
N PHE A 113 4.85 -5.46 11.28
CA PHE A 113 4.81 -4.02 11.03
C PHE A 113 6.17 -3.36 11.24
N GLY A 114 6.99 -3.84 12.18
CA GLY A 114 8.38 -3.40 12.32
C GLY A 114 9.21 -3.67 11.06
N LEU A 115 9.07 -4.87 10.48
CA LEU A 115 9.74 -5.23 9.23
C LEU A 115 9.24 -4.40 8.03
N VAL A 116 7.92 -4.20 7.92
CA VAL A 116 7.31 -3.34 6.90
C VAL A 116 7.82 -1.89 7.01
N ALA A 117 7.92 -1.35 8.22
CA ALA A 117 8.45 -0.01 8.45
C ALA A 117 9.92 0.09 8.01
N ALA A 118 10.75 -0.92 8.32
CA ALA A 118 12.14 -0.96 7.88
C ALA A 118 12.28 -1.04 6.35
N VAL A 119 11.43 -1.84 5.69
CA VAL A 119 11.34 -1.89 4.22
C VAL A 119 10.97 -0.51 3.66
N GLY A 120 10.01 0.20 4.26
CA GLY A 120 9.64 1.56 3.86
C GLY A 120 10.81 2.54 3.96
N LEU A 121 11.51 2.55 5.10
CA LEU A 121 12.70 3.39 5.31
C LEU A 121 13.82 3.09 4.33
N SER A 122 13.97 1.84 3.91
CA SER A 122 14.98 1.47 2.91
C SER A 122 14.79 2.18 1.55
N PHE A 123 13.62 2.76 1.25
CA PHE A 123 13.42 3.57 0.04
C PHE A 123 14.11 4.94 0.12
N LEU A 124 14.37 5.46 1.32
CA LEU A 124 15.08 6.73 1.51
C LEU A 124 16.52 6.66 1.01
N GLN A 125 17.11 5.46 0.89
CA GLN A 125 18.45 5.26 0.36
C GLN A 125 18.62 5.75 -1.09
N PHE A 126 17.52 5.88 -1.84
CA PHE A 126 17.55 6.37 -3.22
C PHE A 126 17.56 7.90 -3.29
N THR A 127 17.29 8.57 -2.18
CA THR A 127 17.29 10.04 -2.07
C THR A 127 18.58 10.51 -1.40
N ASN A 128 18.98 11.76 -1.67
CA ASN A 128 20.16 12.32 -1.03
C ASN A 128 19.86 12.69 0.43
N MET A 129 20.18 11.79 1.36
CA MET A 129 19.95 11.99 2.80
C MET A 129 20.97 12.92 3.48
N ASN A 130 21.97 13.42 2.76
CA ASN A 130 22.89 14.45 3.27
C ASN A 130 22.31 15.87 3.13
N SER A 131 21.24 16.04 2.36
CA SER A 131 20.58 17.34 2.20
C SER A 131 19.63 17.62 3.36
N MET A 132 19.80 18.76 4.03
CA MET A 132 18.94 19.20 5.13
C MET A 132 17.48 19.31 4.71
N ARG A 133 17.22 19.68 3.45
CA ARG A 133 15.87 19.71 2.87
C ARG A 133 15.20 18.33 2.94
N ASN A 134 15.87 17.28 2.48
CA ASN A 134 15.29 15.93 2.45
C ASN A 134 15.07 15.39 3.86
N LEU A 135 16.03 15.63 4.76
CA LEU A 135 15.88 15.30 6.18
C LEU A 135 14.66 16.01 6.80
N PHE A 136 14.44 17.29 6.47
CA PHE A 136 13.28 18.05 6.91
C PHE A 136 11.96 17.47 6.37
N ILE A 137 11.88 17.19 5.07
CA ILE A 137 10.68 16.60 4.44
C ILE A 137 10.34 15.25 5.09
N VAL A 138 11.34 14.37 5.25
CA VAL A 138 11.15 13.05 5.88
C VAL A 138 10.72 13.19 7.33
N GLY A 139 11.41 14.03 8.12
CA GLY A 139 11.08 14.22 9.53
C GLY A 139 9.67 14.76 9.74
N VAL A 140 9.29 15.81 9.01
CA VAL A 140 7.97 16.44 9.15
C VAL A 140 6.85 15.53 8.63
N SER A 141 7.07 14.82 7.51
CA SER A 141 6.07 13.90 6.96
C SER A 141 5.80 12.69 7.86
N ILE A 142 6.83 12.09 8.45
CA ILE A 142 6.67 10.99 9.41
C ILE A 142 5.96 11.50 10.67
N PHE A 143 6.40 12.64 11.22
CA PHE A 143 5.82 13.19 12.44
C PHE A 143 4.33 13.54 12.27
N LEU A 144 3.98 14.29 11.22
CA LEU A 144 2.59 14.66 10.96
C LEU A 144 1.75 13.47 10.50
N GLY A 145 2.35 12.53 9.77
CA GLY A 145 1.71 11.27 9.37
C GLY A 145 1.29 10.39 10.55
N LEU A 146 1.99 10.47 11.69
CA LEU A 146 1.61 9.76 12.91
C LEU A 146 0.72 10.62 13.85
N SER A 147 1.04 11.90 13.98
CA SER A 147 0.38 12.82 14.92
C SER A 147 -1.07 13.14 14.54
N VAL A 148 -1.32 13.45 13.26
CA VAL A 148 -2.65 13.88 12.81
C VAL A 148 -3.68 12.74 12.91
N PRO A 149 -3.43 11.51 12.44
CA PRO A 149 -4.39 10.42 12.62
C PRO A 149 -4.66 10.08 14.07
N GLU A 150 -3.64 10.12 14.93
CA GLU A 150 -3.81 9.88 16.37
C GLU A 150 -4.70 10.94 17.02
N TYR A 151 -4.57 12.22 16.62
CA TYR A 151 -5.50 13.27 17.03
C TYR A 151 -6.94 12.98 16.58
N PHE A 152 -7.14 12.60 15.32
CA PHE A 152 -8.47 12.26 14.78
C PHE A 152 -9.08 11.06 15.51
N PHE A 153 -8.27 10.05 15.83
CA PHE A 153 -8.69 8.87 16.57
C PHE A 153 -9.11 9.21 18.00
N ARG A 154 -8.26 9.94 18.76
CA ARG A 154 -8.57 10.36 20.13
C ARG A 154 -9.79 11.27 20.20
N TYR A 155 -9.91 12.19 19.26
CA TYR A 155 -11.08 13.08 19.18
C TYR A 155 -12.36 12.26 18.93
N SER A 156 -12.31 11.31 17.99
CA SER A 156 -13.45 10.45 17.66
C SER A 156 -13.88 9.58 18.84
N MET A 157 -12.92 9.06 19.62
CA MET A 157 -13.21 8.31 20.84
C MET A 157 -13.84 9.16 21.93
N ALA A 158 -13.32 10.37 22.15
CA ALA A 158 -13.78 11.25 23.23
C ALA A 158 -15.15 11.88 22.92
N ALA A 159 -15.35 12.34 21.70
CA ALA A 159 -16.53 13.10 21.29
C ALA A 159 -17.62 12.23 20.62
N GLN A 160 -17.36 10.93 20.39
CA GLN A 160 -18.19 10.01 19.61
C GLN A 160 -18.52 10.53 18.19
N ARG A 161 -17.70 11.46 17.67
CA ARG A 161 -17.84 12.10 16.37
C ARG A 161 -16.48 12.53 15.83
N GLY A 162 -16.32 12.55 14.51
CA GLY A 162 -15.09 13.02 13.88
C GLY A 162 -14.87 14.53 14.05
N PRO A 163 -13.62 15.02 13.98
CA PRO A 163 -13.28 16.44 14.11
C PRO A 163 -13.98 17.33 13.07
N ALA A 164 -14.13 16.86 11.84
CA ALA A 164 -14.91 17.56 10.83
C ALA A 164 -16.40 17.32 11.08
N HIS A 165 -17.12 18.35 11.51
CA HIS A 165 -18.54 18.29 11.80
C HIS A 165 -19.30 19.48 11.19
N THR A 166 -19.57 19.37 9.89
CA THR A 166 -20.43 20.28 9.14
C THR A 166 -21.82 19.67 8.92
N LYS A 167 -22.79 20.47 8.44
CA LYS A 167 -24.13 19.98 8.07
C LYS A 167 -24.13 18.98 6.90
N ALA A 168 -23.00 18.82 6.20
CA ALA A 168 -22.83 17.86 5.11
C ALA A 168 -22.15 16.58 5.64
N GLY A 169 -22.95 15.56 5.98
CA GLY A 169 -22.44 14.28 6.50
C GLY A 169 -21.44 13.59 5.57
N TRP A 170 -21.72 13.59 4.26
CA TRP A 170 -20.82 13.02 3.26
C TRP A 170 -19.44 13.67 3.27
N PHE A 171 -19.36 15.00 3.43
CA PHE A 171 -18.11 15.75 3.44
C PHE A 171 -17.29 15.42 4.70
N ASN A 172 -17.95 15.35 5.84
CA ASN A 172 -17.33 14.96 7.10
C ASN A 172 -16.70 13.57 6.99
N ASP A 173 -17.42 12.61 6.39
CA ASP A 173 -16.91 11.25 6.22
C ASP A 173 -15.65 11.19 5.35
N TYR A 174 -15.59 12.00 4.28
CA TYR A 174 -14.40 12.10 3.45
C TYR A 174 -13.19 12.62 4.22
N ILE A 175 -13.35 13.78 4.86
CA ILE A 175 -12.27 14.44 5.61
C ILE A 175 -11.81 13.54 6.74
N ASN A 176 -12.72 13.04 7.55
CA ASN A 176 -12.38 12.20 8.70
C ASN A 176 -11.67 10.91 8.26
N THR A 177 -12.08 10.27 7.16
CA THR A 177 -11.42 9.04 6.68
C THR A 177 -10.00 9.31 6.16
N ILE A 178 -9.81 10.37 5.37
CA ILE A 178 -8.51 10.69 4.77
C ILE A 178 -7.49 11.04 5.85
N PHE A 179 -7.86 11.90 6.80
CA PHE A 179 -6.97 12.34 7.86
C PHE A 179 -6.77 11.30 8.97
N SER A 180 -7.65 10.29 9.06
CA SER A 180 -7.45 9.14 9.95
C SER A 180 -6.50 8.08 9.37
N SER A 181 -6.03 8.24 8.13
CA SER A 181 -5.08 7.31 7.51
C SER A 181 -3.64 7.83 7.61
N PRO A 182 -2.76 7.20 8.43
CA PRO A 182 -1.36 7.58 8.53
C PRO A 182 -0.58 7.63 7.21
N PRO A 183 -0.64 6.61 6.33
CA PRO A 183 0.10 6.65 5.07
C PRO A 183 -0.40 7.75 4.13
N THR A 184 -1.70 8.04 4.15
CA THR A 184 -2.29 9.08 3.29
C THR A 184 -1.85 10.48 3.73
N VAL A 185 -1.90 10.77 5.04
CA VAL A 185 -1.46 12.06 5.59
C VAL A 185 0.05 12.24 5.36
N GLY A 186 0.85 11.21 5.65
CA GLY A 186 2.30 11.25 5.40
C GLY A 186 2.63 11.54 3.95
N LEU A 187 1.94 10.90 3.00
CA LEU A 187 2.11 11.15 1.57
C LEU A 187 1.71 12.58 1.18
N MET A 188 0.55 13.07 1.65
CA MET A 188 0.10 14.43 1.36
C MET A 188 1.12 15.48 1.83
N VAL A 189 1.62 15.34 3.05
CA VAL A 189 2.64 16.24 3.62
C VAL A 189 3.95 16.14 2.84
N ALA A 190 4.43 14.92 2.56
CA ALA A 190 5.67 14.71 1.83
C ALA A 190 5.61 15.33 0.42
N VAL A 191 4.53 15.08 -0.32
CA VAL A 191 4.31 15.63 -1.67
C VAL A 191 4.19 17.15 -1.63
N PHE A 192 3.47 17.69 -0.65
CA PHE A 192 3.32 19.14 -0.49
C PHE A 192 4.67 19.82 -0.21
N LEU A 193 5.43 19.31 0.76
CA LEU A 193 6.74 19.86 1.11
C LEU A 193 7.77 19.68 -0.01
N ASP A 194 7.77 18.54 -0.69
CA ASP A 194 8.69 18.30 -1.79
C ASP A 194 8.44 19.26 -2.97
N ASN A 195 7.18 19.61 -3.25
CA ASN A 195 6.83 20.56 -4.32
C ASN A 195 6.98 22.03 -3.94
N THR A 196 7.01 22.37 -2.65
CA THR A 196 7.11 23.76 -2.20
C THR A 196 8.53 24.18 -1.86
N LEU A 197 9.36 23.27 -1.34
CA LEU A 197 10.72 23.57 -0.92
C LEU A 197 11.71 23.47 -2.10
N GLU A 198 12.45 24.56 -2.33
CA GLU A 198 13.65 24.64 -3.19
C GLU A 198 13.59 23.83 -4.50
N VAL A 199 12.53 24.04 -5.30
CA VAL A 199 12.24 23.25 -6.51
C VAL A 199 13.39 23.24 -7.52
N LYS A 200 14.25 24.26 -7.54
CA LYS A 200 15.33 24.42 -8.53
C LYS A 200 16.43 23.36 -8.42
N ASP A 201 16.81 22.96 -7.20
CA ASP A 201 17.85 21.93 -6.97
C ASP A 201 17.26 20.53 -6.71
N ALA A 202 15.93 20.44 -6.70
CA ALA A 202 15.17 19.25 -6.33
C ALA A 202 15.43 18.04 -7.25
N GLY A 203 15.72 18.27 -8.53
CA GLY A 203 15.85 17.20 -9.52
C GLY A 203 16.95 16.19 -9.20
N ARG A 204 18.02 16.64 -8.53
CA ARG A 204 19.17 15.79 -8.17
C ARG A 204 18.96 15.07 -6.84
N ASP A 205 18.25 15.70 -5.90
CA ASP A 205 18.10 15.21 -4.52
C ASP A 205 16.88 14.29 -4.31
N ARG A 206 15.85 14.36 -5.18
CA ARG A 206 14.62 13.55 -5.11
C ARG A 206 14.80 12.05 -5.42
N GLY A 207 16.00 11.63 -5.84
CA GLY A 207 16.26 10.24 -6.24
C GLY A 207 15.69 9.83 -7.60
N MET A 208 14.99 10.73 -8.29
CA MET A 208 14.48 10.52 -9.65
C MET A 208 15.54 10.04 -10.65
N PRO A 209 16.80 10.56 -10.64
CA PRO A 209 17.85 10.06 -11.53
C PRO A 209 18.12 8.56 -11.39
N TRP A 210 17.94 7.99 -10.20
CA TRP A 210 18.11 6.55 -9.96
C TRP A 210 17.06 5.72 -10.69
N TRP A 211 15.83 6.25 -10.85
CA TRP A 211 14.72 5.57 -11.51
C TRP A 211 14.70 5.76 -13.03
N VAL A 212 15.47 6.71 -13.59
CA VAL A 212 15.51 7.01 -15.03
C VAL A 212 15.90 5.80 -15.88
N PRO A 213 16.96 5.02 -15.56
CA PRO A 213 17.34 3.83 -16.34
C PRO A 213 16.22 2.79 -16.41
N PHE A 214 15.43 2.68 -15.34
CA PHE A 214 14.35 1.71 -15.21
C PHE A 214 13.03 2.19 -15.83
N ARG A 215 12.96 3.41 -16.37
CA ARG A 215 11.76 3.94 -17.08
C ARG A 215 11.70 3.55 -18.56
N SER A 216 12.79 3.03 -19.14
CA SER A 216 12.81 2.59 -20.54
C SER A 216 12.27 1.16 -20.64
N PHE A 217 10.95 1.03 -20.83
CA PHE A 217 10.26 -0.27 -20.90
C PHE A 217 10.14 -0.85 -22.31
N LYS A 218 10.28 -0.02 -23.36
CA LYS A 218 10.12 -0.48 -24.74
C LYS A 218 11.34 -1.30 -25.17
N GLY A 219 11.15 -2.61 -25.31
CA GLY A 219 12.12 -3.51 -25.98
C GLY A 219 12.69 -4.66 -25.14
N ASP A 220 12.38 -4.79 -23.86
CA ASP A 220 12.85 -5.91 -23.03
C ASP A 220 11.76 -6.97 -22.83
N SER A 221 11.86 -8.07 -23.57
CA SER A 221 10.90 -9.20 -23.53
C SER A 221 10.78 -9.82 -22.14
N ARG A 222 11.81 -9.70 -21.29
CA ARG A 222 11.80 -10.22 -19.92
C ARG A 222 10.82 -9.47 -19.01
N ASN A 223 10.58 -8.19 -19.27
CA ASN A 223 9.64 -7.37 -18.49
C ASN A 223 8.18 -7.69 -18.83
N GLU A 224 7.88 -7.92 -20.10
CA GLU A 224 6.53 -8.32 -20.53
C GLU A 224 6.17 -9.72 -20.01
N GLU A 225 7.14 -10.63 -20.00
CA GLU A 225 6.96 -11.97 -19.40
C GLU A 225 6.76 -11.87 -17.88
N PHE A 226 7.51 -11.02 -17.18
CA PHE A 226 7.43 -10.85 -15.73
C PHE A 226 6.12 -10.21 -15.24
N TYR A 227 5.37 -9.51 -16.11
CA TYR A 227 4.06 -8.94 -15.78
C TYR A 227 2.87 -9.55 -16.54
N SER A 228 3.12 -10.62 -17.29
CA SER A 228 2.08 -11.42 -17.95
C SER A 228 0.99 -11.90 -16.99
N LEU A 229 -0.29 -11.86 -17.37
CA LEU A 229 -1.35 -12.52 -16.61
C LEU A 229 -1.32 -14.04 -16.81
N PRO A 230 -1.76 -14.83 -15.81
CA PRO A 230 -1.95 -16.27 -15.98
C PRO A 230 -2.95 -16.58 -17.09
N PHE A 231 -2.88 -17.79 -17.66
CA PHE A 231 -3.80 -18.29 -18.69
C PHE A 231 -3.93 -17.39 -19.95
N ASN A 232 -2.89 -16.65 -20.34
CA ASN A 232 -2.91 -15.74 -21.49
C ASN A 232 -3.99 -14.65 -21.45
N LEU A 233 -4.45 -14.27 -20.25
CA LEU A 233 -5.38 -13.15 -20.06
C LEU A 233 -4.84 -11.80 -20.57
N ASN A 234 -3.55 -11.72 -20.92
CA ASN A 234 -2.96 -10.58 -21.64
C ASN A 234 -3.64 -10.27 -22.98
N ARG A 235 -4.33 -11.25 -23.59
CA ARG A 235 -5.09 -11.04 -24.83
C ARG A 235 -6.28 -10.09 -24.64
N PHE A 236 -6.86 -10.07 -23.44
CA PHE A 236 -8.02 -9.23 -23.10
C PHE A 236 -7.60 -7.91 -22.44
N PHE A 237 -6.41 -7.88 -21.84
CA PHE A 237 -5.83 -6.69 -21.23
C PHE A 237 -4.41 -6.47 -21.80
N PRO A 238 -4.30 -5.95 -23.03
CA PRO A 238 -3.00 -5.75 -23.66
C PRO A 238 -2.13 -4.76 -22.88
N PRO A 239 -0.80 -4.93 -22.88
CA PRO A 239 0.14 -3.92 -22.41
C PRO A 239 0.17 -2.78 -23.43
N SER A 240 -0.62 -1.74 -23.22
CA SER A 240 -0.55 -0.48 -23.97
C SER A 240 0.04 0.62 -23.11
#